data_AF-A0A9E4Z8S5-F1
#
_entry.id   AF-A0A9E4Z8S5-F1
#
_cell.length_a   1.000
_cell.length_b   1.000
_cell.length_c   1.000
_cell.angle_alpha   90.00
_cell.angle_beta   90.00
_cell.angle_gamma   90.00
#
_symmetry.space_group_name_H-M   'P 1'
#
loop_
_entity.id
_entity.type
_entity.pdbx_description
1 polymer ?
#
loop_
_entity_poly.entity_id
_entity_poly.type
_entity_poly.pdbx_seq_one_letter_code
_entity_poly.pdbx_strand_id
1 'polypeptide(L)' 'MEFDHFECVSFDCYGTLIDWETGISSALRPVLERHEISIGHYPLLELYGKAEAEIEAGSYQPYHEVLKDVLSMIGD' A
#
# COMPACT_ATOMS: atom_id res chain seq x y z
N MET A 1 28.42 14.18 -9.69
CA MET A 1 28.59 13.43 -8.44
C MET A 1 29.53 12.28 -8.74
N GLU A 2 30.57 12.10 -7.92
CA GLU A 2 31.51 10.98 -8.00
C GLU A 2 30.99 9.92 -7.02
N PHE A 3 30.33 8.88 -7.55
CA PHE A 3 29.67 7.84 -6.75
C PHE A 3 30.65 6.84 -6.14
N ASP A 4 31.86 6.82 -6.67
CA ASP A 4 33.04 6.06 -6.28
C ASP A 4 33.65 6.49 -4.93
N HIS A 5 33.15 7.59 -4.34
CA HIS A 5 33.53 8.03 -3.00
C HIS A 5 32.67 7.46 -1.85
N PHE A 6 31.67 6.63 -2.17
CA PHE A 6 30.77 6.04 -1.17
C PHE A 6 31.01 4.54 -1.03
N GLU A 7 31.15 4.07 0.22
CA GLU A 7 31.33 2.65 0.53
C GLU A 7 30.00 1.91 0.76
N CYS A 8 28.91 2.64 1.02
CA CYS A 8 27.59 2.09 1.28
C CYS A 8 26.49 2.96 0.68
N VAL A 9 25.44 2.31 0.18
CA VAL A 9 24.21 2.96 -0.27
C VAL A 9 23.03 2.26 0.39
N SER A 10 22.22 3.04 1.11
CA SER A 10 20.96 2.58 1.71
C SER A 10 19.79 3.02 0.83
N PHE A 11 18.91 2.08 0.52
CA PHE A 11 17.67 2.37 -0.22
C PHE A 11 16.47 2.18 0.70
N ASP A 12 15.51 3.07 0.53
CA ASP A 12 14.14 2.73 0.88
C ASP A 12 13.64 1.55 0.02
N CYS A 13 12.63 0.81 0.47
CA CYS A 13 12.19 -0.41 -0.19
C CYS A 13 10.95 -0.18 -1.07
N TYR A 14 9.85 0.32 -0.51
CA TYR A 14 8.56 0.42 -1.21
C TYR A 14 8.43 1.79 -1.91
N GLY A 15 8.44 1.77 -3.24
CA GLY A 15 8.41 2.97 -4.08
C GLY A 15 9.79 3.34 -4.62
N THR A 16 10.84 2.78 -4.03
CA THR A 16 12.22 2.87 -4.53
C THR A 16 12.66 1.57 -5.23
N LEU A 17 12.49 0.41 -4.58
CA LEU A 17 12.87 -0.90 -5.11
C LEU A 17 11.66 -1.74 -5.55
N ILE A 18 10.56 -1.66 -4.80
CA ILE A 18 9.34 -2.43 -5.02
C ILE A 18 8.23 -1.52 -5.52
N ASP A 19 7.60 -1.90 -6.63
CA ASP A 19 6.34 -1.32 -7.10
C ASP A 19 5.18 -1.81 -6.23
N TRP A 20 4.94 -1.07 -5.15
CA TRP A 20 3.88 -1.36 -4.19
C TRP A 20 2.50 -0.95 -4.73
N GLU A 21 2.41 0.07 -5.60
CA GLU A 21 1.16 0.54 -6.20
C GLU A 21 0.51 -0.58 -7.01
N THR A 22 1.27 -1.21 -7.92
CA THR A 22 0.80 -2.38 -8.68
C THR A 22 0.52 -3.56 -7.75
N GLY A 23 1.35 -3.77 -6.72
CA GLY A 23 1.19 -4.85 -5.75
C GLY A 23 -0.15 -4.80 -5.02
N ILE A 24 -0.48 -3.66 -4.41
CA ILE A 24 -1.74 -3.45 -3.68
C ILE A 24 -2.93 -3.58 -4.62
N SER A 25 -2.90 -2.89 -5.77
CA SER A 25 -4.01 -2.93 -6.71
C SER A 25 -4.26 -4.35 -7.22
N SER A 26 -3.22 -5.12 -7.51
CA SER A 26 -3.33 -6.51 -7.96
C SER A 26 -3.86 -7.43 -6.87
N ALA A 27 -3.47 -7.22 -5.61
CA ALA A 27 -3.96 -8.02 -4.48
C ALA A 27 -5.45 -7.79 -4.20
N LEU A 28 -5.94 -6.56 -4.38
CA LEU A 28 -7.34 -6.21 -4.13
C LEU A 28 -8.28 -6.56 -5.28
N ARG A 29 -7.78 -6.63 -6.53
CA ARG A 29 -8.58 -6.93 -7.73
C ARG A 29 -9.48 -8.17 -7.58
N PRO A 30 -8.99 -9.35 -7.14
CA PRO A 30 -9.84 -10.53 -6.99
C PRO A 30 -10.98 -10.36 -5.98
N VAL A 31 -10.80 -9.51 -4.96
CA VAL A 31 -11.86 -9.20 -4.00
C VAL A 31 -12.91 -8.32 -4.68
N LEU A 32 -12.49 -7.23 -5.31
CA LEU A 32 -13.39 -6.29 -5.99
C LEU A 32 -14.22 -6.97 -7.09
N GLU A 33 -13.59 -7.85 -7.87
CA GLU A 33 -14.26 -8.62 -8.94
C GLU A 33 -15.35 -9.56 -8.40
N ARG A 34 -15.12 -10.22 -7.25
CA ARG A 34 -16.14 -11.07 -6.60
C ARG A 34 -17.36 -10.29 -6.12
N HIS A 35 -17.19 -8.99 -5.87
CA HIS A 35 -18.25 -8.08 -5.46
C HIS A 35 -18.79 -7.23 -6.62
N GLU A 36 -18.40 -7.52 -7.86
CA GLU A 36 -18.82 -6.78 -9.06
C GLU A 36 -18.48 -5.26 -9.01
N ILE A 37 -17.43 -4.90 -8.25
CA ILE A 37 -16.98 -3.51 -8.08
C ILE A 37 -15.96 -3.15 -9.16
N SER A 38 -16.30 -2.16 -9.99
CA SER A 38 -15.39 -1.58 -10.98
C SER A 38 -14.81 -0.25 -10.48
N ILE A 39 -13.57 -0.28 -10.01
CA ILE A 39 -12.78 0.90 -9.63
C ILE A 39 -11.47 0.96 -10.42
N GLY A 40 -11.06 2.18 -10.77
CA GLY A 40 -9.79 2.45 -11.44
C GLY A 40 -8.60 2.29 -10.49
N HIS A 41 -7.40 2.14 -11.05
CA HIS A 41 -6.17 1.95 -10.28
C HIS A 41 -5.88 3.09 -9.30
N TYR A 42 -5.78 4.34 -9.78
CA TYR A 42 -5.50 5.49 -8.93
C TYR A 42 -6.59 5.76 -7.87
N PRO A 43 -7.90 5.74 -8.18
CA PRO A 43 -8.93 5.87 -7.15
C PRO A 43 -8.88 4.79 -6.07
N LEU A 44 -8.53 3.55 -6.44
CA LEU A 44 -8.35 2.46 -5.48
C LEU A 44 -7.18 2.72 -4.53
N LEU A 45 -6.04 3.18 -5.07
CA LEU A 45 -4.87 3.51 -4.25
C LEU A 45 -5.11 4.73 -3.36
N GLU A 46 -5.85 5.74 -3.84
CA GLU A 46 -6.24 6.89 -3.02
C GLU A 46 -7.15 6.47 -1.85
N LEU A 47 -8.13 5.60 -2.12
CA LEU A 47 -9.01 5.04 -1.09
C LEU A 47 -8.20 4.24 -0.06
N TYR A 48 -7.34 3.34 -0.53
CA TYR A 48 -6.46 2.53 0.31
C TYR A 48 -5.56 3.42 1.19
N GLY A 49 -4.88 4.40 0.60
CA GLY A 49 -3.95 5.27 1.32
C GLY A 49 -4.62 6.15 2.38
N LYS A 50 -5.87 6.58 2.15
CA LYS A 50 -6.65 7.29 3.18
C LYS A 50 -6.98 6.38 4.36
N ALA A 51 -7.43 5.15 4.10
CA ALA A 51 -7.75 4.18 5.13
C ALA A 51 -6.50 3.77 5.94
N GLU A 52 -5.38 3.50 5.26
CA GLU A 52 -4.11 3.15 5.91
C GLU A 52 -3.63 4.30 6.81
N ALA A 53 -3.64 5.54 6.33
CA ALA A 53 -3.24 6.70 7.13
C ALA A 53 -4.12 6.91 8.37
N GLU A 54 -5.43 6.65 8.27
CA GLU A 54 -6.35 6.75 9.41
C GLU A 54 -6.06 5.69 10.48
N ILE A 55 -5.80 4.45 10.05
CA ILE A 55 -5.49 3.33 10.94
C ILE A 55 -4.11 3.49 11.59
N GLU A 56 -3.10 3.91 10.82
CA GLU A 56 -1.73 4.12 11.31
C GLU A 56 -1.60 5.31 12.26
N ALA A 57 -2.51 6.28 12.21
CA ALA A 57 -2.57 7.38 13.17
C ALA A 57 -2.95 6.94 14.60
N GLY A 58 -3.43 5.69 14.74
CA GLY A 58 -3.81 5.09 16.02
C GLY A 58 -2.64 4.56 16.85
N SER A 59 -2.95 3.59 17.72
CA SER A 59 -1.91 2.88 18.49
C SER A 59 -1.13 1.93 17.59
N TYR A 60 0.14 1.67 17.94
CA TYR A 60 0.94 0.68 17.23
C TYR A 60 0.22 -0.67 17.17
N GLN A 61 0.24 -1.27 15.98
CA GLN A 61 -0.20 -2.63 15.74
C GLN A 61 0.70 -3.31 14.71
N PRO A 62 0.78 -4.65 14.70
CA PRO A 62 1.49 -5.38 13.66
C PRO A 62 0.93 -5.02 12.29
N TYR A 63 1.81 -4.86 11.30
CA TYR A 63 1.41 -4.41 9.96
C TYR A 63 0.34 -5.30 9.30
N HIS A 64 0.30 -6.61 9.58
CA HIS A 64 -0.75 -7.48 9.06
C HIS A 64 -2.16 -7.17 9.62
N GLU A 65 -2.24 -6.64 10.84
CA GLU A 65 -3.52 -6.15 11.38
C GLU A 65 -3.90 -4.82 10.73
N VAL A 66 -2.95 -3.92 10.45
CA VAL A 66 -3.19 -2.71 9.64
C VAL A 66 -3.80 -3.08 8.29
N LEU A 67 -3.20 -4.03 7.56
CA LEU A 67 -3.71 -4.48 6.25
C LEU A 67 -5.14 -5.03 6.32
N LYS A 68 -5.45 -5.77 7.38
CA LYS A 68 -6.78 -6.34 7.61
C LYS A 68 -7.81 -5.25 7.94
N ASP A 69 -7.44 -4.29 8.77
CA ASP A 69 -8.29 -3.18 9.15
C ASP A 69 -8.54 -2.27 7.95
N VAL A 70 -7.51 -2.01 7.12
CA VAL A 70 -7.64 -1.24 5.87
C VAL A 70 -8.65 -1.92 4.95
N LEU A 71 -8.52 -3.23 4.73
CA LEU A 71 -9.45 -3.97 3.88
C LEU A 71 -10.89 -3.94 4.43
N SER A 72 -11.05 -3.94 5.75
CA SER A 72 -12.37 -3.83 6.38
C SER A 72 -12.97 -2.44 6.16
N MET A 73 -12.19 -1.38 6.40
CA MET A 73 -12.61 0.01 6.25
C MET A 73 -12.99 0.37 4.81
N ILE A 74 -12.26 -0.13 3.81
CA ILE A 74 -12.60 0.15 2.39
C ILE A 74 -13.80 -0.67 1.90
N GLY A 75 -14.23 -1.69 2.65
CA GLY A 75 -15.33 -2.58 2.32
C GLY A 75 -16.67 -2.25 3.01
N ASP A 76 -16.65 -1.39 4.02
CA ASP A 76 -17.84 -0.87 4.74
C ASP A 76 -18.58 0.20 3.92
#